data_AF-A0A952AF28-F1
#
_entry.id   AF-A0A952AF28-F1
#
_cell.length_a   1.000
_cell.length_b   1.000
_cell.length_c   1.000
_cell.angle_alpha   90.00
_cell.angle_beta   90.00
_cell.angle_gamma   90.00
#
_symmetry.space_group_name_H-M   'P 1'
#
loop_
_entity.id
_entity.type
_entity.pdbx_description
1 polymer ?
#
loop_
_entity_poly.entity_id
_entity_poly.type
_entity_poly.pdbx_seq_one_letter_code
_entity_poly.pdbx_strand_id
1 'polypeptide(L)'
;MTEILIIISLILLNGLFSMAEIALVSARKARLEAEANKGDNDSKAALDLANHPEKFLSTVQIGITLIGILTGIFSGEKIKATVVLWLQQFDAIKPYSNKLGTVLVVIIITYLTLVLGELLPKRIGLSNPETIAKIIAKPMRFISAITFPF
;
A
#
# COMPACT_ATOMS: atom_id res chain seq x y z
N MET A 1 1.83 -17.55 -13.34
CA MET A 1 2.90 -16.61 -12.88
C MET A 1 2.48 -15.15 -12.98
N THR A 2 1.73 -14.73 -14.01
CA THR A 2 1.32 -13.33 -14.22
C THR A 2 0.48 -12.76 -13.06
N GLU A 3 -0.46 -13.52 -12.49
CA GLU A 3 -1.29 -13.04 -11.37
C GLU A 3 -0.51 -12.81 -10.08
N ILE A 4 0.49 -13.63 -9.78
CA ILE A 4 1.34 -13.45 -8.59
C ILE A 4 2.14 -12.15 -8.71
N LEU A 5 2.66 -11.86 -9.91
CA LEU A 5 3.33 -10.59 -10.18
C LEU A 5 2.39 -9.40 -10.02
N ILE A 6 1.14 -9.52 -10.49
CA ILE A 6 0.11 -8.49 -10.32
C ILE A 6 -0.17 -8.27 -8.83
N ILE A 7 -0.40 -9.34 -8.05
CA ILE A 7 -0.67 -9.26 -6.61
C ILE A 7 0.51 -8.62 -5.87
N ILE A 8 1.75 -9.05 -6.14
CA ILE A 8 2.93 -8.46 -5.51
C ILE A 8 3.03 -6.97 -5.85
N SER A 9 2.81 -6.60 -7.11
CA SER A 9 2.83 -5.20 -7.54
C SER A 9 1.74 -4.37 -6.85
N LEU A 10 0.54 -4.94 -6.71
CA LEU A 10 -0.58 -4.32 -5.99
C LEU A 10 -0.26 -4.13 -4.50
N ILE A 11 0.28 -5.14 -3.83
CA ILE A 11 0.69 -5.03 -2.41
C ILE A 11 1.76 -3.94 -2.22
N LEU A 12 2.76 -3.88 -3.10
CA LEU A 12 3.79 -2.85 -3.05
C LEU A 12 3.23 -1.45 -3.29
N LEU A 13 2.31 -1.31 -4.25
CA LEU A 13 1.64 -0.04 -4.53
C LEU A 13 0.76 0.39 -3.34
N ASN A 14 0.04 -0.54 -2.71
CA ASN A 14 -0.72 -0.29 -1.49
C ASN A 14 0.22 0.23 -0.39
N GLY A 15 1.36 -0.43 -0.21
CA GLY A 15 2.38 -0.03 0.75
C GLY A 15 2.92 1.37 0.51
N LEU A 16 3.20 1.73 -0.74
CA LEU A 16 3.64 3.07 -1.09
C LEU A 16 2.59 4.12 -0.71
N PHE A 17 1.32 3.88 -1.04
CA PHE A 17 0.21 4.75 -0.70
C PHE A 17 -0.01 4.89 0.81
N SER A 18 0.02 3.78 1.54
CA SER A 18 -0.13 3.74 2.98
C SER A 18 1.02 4.45 3.71
N MET A 19 2.25 4.29 3.21
CA MET A 19 3.43 4.99 3.69
C MET A 19 3.32 6.50 3.43
N ALA A 20 2.87 6.90 2.24
CA ALA A 20 2.68 8.29 1.87
C ALA A 20 1.66 9.00 2.74
N GLU A 21 0.52 8.34 2.95
CA GLU A 21 -0.58 8.81 3.81
C GLU A 21 -0.06 9.15 5.21
N ILE A 22 0.56 8.18 5.88
CA ILE A 22 1.01 8.38 7.26
C ILE A 22 2.18 9.35 7.35
N ALA A 23 3.09 9.36 6.38
CA ALA A 23 4.21 10.27 6.35
C ALA A 23 3.73 11.72 6.23
N LEU A 24 2.77 11.99 5.35
CA LEU A 24 2.21 13.34 5.19
C LEU A 24 1.47 13.81 6.45
N VAL A 25 0.62 12.94 7.02
CA VAL A 25 -0.15 13.26 8.24
C VAL A 25 0.76 13.48 9.45
N SER A 26 1.89 12.77 9.50
CA SER A 26 2.82 12.81 10.64
C SER A 26 3.96 13.83 10.47
N ALA A 27 4.15 14.39 9.27
CA ALA A 27 5.23 15.33 9.00
C ALA A 27 5.03 16.66 9.74
N ARG A 28 6.09 17.17 10.36
CA ARG A 28 6.04 18.46 11.06
C ARG A 28 6.10 19.60 10.05
N LYS A 29 4.97 20.30 9.86
CA LYS A 29 4.86 21.46 8.96
C LYS A 29 5.95 22.50 9.18
N ALA A 30 6.22 22.87 10.44
CA ALA A 30 7.26 23.85 10.79
C ALA A 30 8.67 23.45 10.30
N ARG A 31 8.99 22.16 10.27
CA ARG A 31 10.28 21.65 9.77
C ARG A 31 10.35 21.73 8.25
N LEU A 32 9.28 21.34 7.57
CA LEU A 32 9.16 21.48 6.11
C LEU A 32 9.23 22.94 5.68
N GLU A 33 8.58 23.84 6.42
CA GLU A 33 8.62 25.28 6.19
C GLU A 33 10.03 25.87 6.35
N ALA A 34 10.73 25.50 7.43
CA ALA A 34 12.10 25.91 7.65
C ALA A 34 13.05 25.43 6.52
N GLU A 35 12.85 24.23 5.99
CA GLU A 35 13.64 23.71 4.86
C GLU A 35 13.25 24.34 3.52
N ALA A 36 11.95 24.59 3.29
CA ALA A 36 11.46 25.28 2.10
C ALA A 36 12.01 26.71 2.00
N ASN A 37 12.08 27.43 3.14
CA ASN A 37 12.66 28.77 3.22
C ASN A 37 14.17 28.79 2.94
N LYS A 38 14.86 27.65 3.06
CA LYS A 38 16.27 27.47 2.68
C LYS A 38 16.44 27.12 1.19
N GLY A 39 15.36 27.04 0.42
CA GLY A 39 15.39 26.75 -1.02
C GLY A 39 15.16 25.28 -1.40
N ASP A 40 14.79 24.39 -0.46
CA ASP A 40 14.44 23.01 -0.79
C ASP A 40 13.06 22.95 -1.48
N ASN A 41 13.07 22.76 -2.80
CA ASN A 41 11.86 22.65 -3.62
C ASN A 41 10.99 21.44 -3.24
N ASP A 42 11.58 20.36 -2.72
CA ASP A 42 10.86 19.16 -2.31
C ASP A 42 10.16 19.40 -0.97
N SER A 43 10.81 20.11 -0.06
CA SER A 43 10.17 20.61 1.17
C SER A 43 9.02 21.55 0.88
N LYS A 44 9.15 22.42 -0.13
CA LYS A 44 8.06 23.31 -0.56
C LYS A 44 6.86 22.54 -1.09
N ALA A 45 7.07 21.51 -1.91
CA ALA A 45 6.00 20.66 -2.41
C ALA A 45 5.34 19.82 -1.30
N ALA A 46 6.13 19.27 -0.38
CA ALA A 46 5.61 18.53 0.76
C ALA A 46 4.81 19.42 1.72
N LEU A 47 5.27 20.67 1.94
CA LEU A 47 4.56 21.66 2.75
C LEU A 47 3.20 22.04 2.14
N ASP A 48 3.15 22.24 0.83
CA ASP A 48 1.92 22.51 0.08
C ASP A 48 0.89 21.38 0.26
N LEU A 49 1.32 20.12 0.09
CA LEU A 49 0.48 18.94 0.35
C LEU A 49 0.07 18.83 1.81
N ALA A 50 0.97 19.12 2.76
CA ALA A 50 0.65 19.04 4.18
C ALA A 50 -0.32 20.15 4.63
N ASN A 51 -0.34 21.28 3.95
CA ASN A 51 -1.28 22.38 4.20
C ASN A 51 -2.69 22.10 3.66
N HIS A 52 -2.79 21.33 2.58
CA HIS A 52 -4.07 20.92 1.98
C HIS A 52 -4.10 19.39 1.77
N PRO A 53 -4.09 18.60 2.86
CA PRO A 53 -3.96 17.15 2.77
C PRO A 53 -5.24 16.49 2.25
N GLU A 54 -6.38 17.17 2.25
CA GLU A 54 -7.70 16.57 2.00
C GLU A 54 -7.76 15.86 0.65
N LYS A 55 -7.33 16.55 -0.41
CA LYS A 55 -7.33 16.01 -1.79
C LYS A 55 -6.40 14.82 -1.95
N PHE A 56 -5.21 14.93 -1.37
CA PHE A 56 -4.22 13.87 -1.40
C PHE A 56 -4.72 12.63 -0.65
N LEU A 57 -5.23 12.81 0.57
CA LEU A 57 -5.74 11.71 1.39
C LEU A 57 -6.92 11.02 0.71
N SER A 58 -7.87 11.77 0.14
CA SER A 58 -8.99 11.18 -0.61
C SER A 58 -8.52 10.37 -1.83
N THR A 59 -7.58 10.90 -2.61
CA THR A 59 -7.03 10.19 -3.79
C THR A 59 -6.31 8.90 -3.38
N VAL A 60 -5.47 8.98 -2.36
CA VAL A 60 -4.72 7.84 -1.82
C VAL A 60 -5.66 6.78 -1.26
N GLN A 61 -6.70 7.18 -0.52
CA GLN A 61 -7.66 6.26 0.07
C GLN A 61 -8.50 5.52 -0.99
N ILE A 62 -8.91 6.22 -2.06
CA ILE A 62 -9.54 5.59 -3.23
C ILE A 62 -8.58 4.57 -3.86
N GLY A 63 -7.30 4.94 -4.03
CA GLY A 63 -6.26 4.05 -4.53
C GLY A 63 -6.07 2.79 -3.68
N ILE A 64 -5.96 2.93 -2.36
CA ILE A 64 -5.85 1.82 -1.40
C ILE A 64 -7.06 0.89 -1.53
N THR A 65 -8.27 1.46 -1.60
CA THR A 65 -9.52 0.68 -1.73
C THR A 65 -9.55 -0.10 -3.03
N LEU A 66 -9.24 0.55 -4.16
CA LEU A 66 -9.20 -0.09 -5.47
C LEU A 66 -8.18 -1.24 -5.49
N ILE A 67 -7.00 -1.02 -4.93
CA ILE A 67 -5.97 -2.03 -4.82
C ILE A 67 -6.43 -3.21 -3.96
N GLY A 68 -7.13 -2.95 -2.85
CA GLY A 68 -7.70 -4.00 -2.00
C GLY A 68 -8.69 -4.89 -2.77
N ILE A 69 -9.59 -4.28 -3.55
CA ILE A 69 -10.56 -5.00 -4.39
C ILE A 69 -9.85 -5.83 -5.46
N LEU A 70 -8.91 -5.24 -6.20
CA LEU A 70 -8.15 -5.94 -7.24
C LEU A 70 -7.36 -7.10 -6.65
N THR A 71 -6.69 -6.89 -5.53
CA THR A 71 -5.93 -7.94 -4.82
C THR A 71 -6.85 -9.09 -4.40
N GLY A 72 -8.05 -8.80 -3.90
CA GLY A 72 -9.06 -9.80 -3.59
C GLY A 72 -9.46 -10.64 -4.80
N ILE A 73 -9.71 -10.01 -5.94
CA ILE A 73 -10.08 -10.69 -7.20
C ILE A 73 -8.95 -11.59 -7.70
N PHE A 74 -7.71 -11.10 -7.73
CA PHE A 74 -6.58 -11.84 -8.32
C PHE A 74 -6.05 -12.96 -7.42
N SER A 75 -6.29 -12.91 -6.10
CA SER A 75 -5.65 -13.81 -5.13
C SER A 75 -6.38 -15.14 -4.88
N GLY A 76 -7.65 -15.26 -5.29
CA GLY A 76 -8.53 -16.34 -4.86
C GLY A 76 -8.25 -17.74 -5.44
N GLU A 77 -8.22 -17.90 -6.76
CA GLU A 77 -8.33 -19.25 -7.34
C GLU A 77 -6.99 -19.97 -7.51
N LYS A 78 -5.97 -19.34 -8.08
CA LYS A 78 -4.71 -20.04 -8.39
C LYS A 78 -3.85 -20.32 -7.16
N ILE A 79 -3.82 -19.39 -6.19
CA ILE A 79 -3.08 -19.58 -4.94
C ILE A 79 -3.74 -20.71 -4.14
N LYS A 80 -5.08 -20.72 -4.05
CA LYS A 80 -5.84 -21.83 -3.47
C LYS A 80 -5.54 -23.15 -4.14
N ALA A 81 -5.62 -23.24 -5.47
CA ALA A 81 -5.36 -24.48 -6.19
C ALA A 81 -3.96 -25.03 -5.87
N THR A 82 -2.95 -24.17 -5.80
CA THR A 82 -1.56 -24.55 -5.48
C THR A 82 -1.44 -25.09 -4.05
N VAL A 83 -2.05 -24.41 -3.07
CA VAL A 83 -2.03 -24.84 -1.67
C VAL A 83 -2.84 -26.13 -1.47
N VAL A 84 -3.98 -26.28 -2.15
CA VAL A 84 -4.79 -27.51 -2.11
C VAL A 84 -4.00 -28.69 -2.67
N LEU A 85 -3.32 -28.54 -3.81
CA LEU A 85 -2.47 -29.59 -4.39
C LEU A 85 -1.34 -29.99 -3.46
N TRP A 86 -0.73 -29.03 -2.76
CA TRP A 86 0.29 -29.31 -1.76
C TRP A 86 -0.29 -30.06 -0.55
N LEU A 87 -1.45 -29.67 -0.04
CA LEU A 87 -2.13 -30.37 1.06
C LEU A 87 -2.57 -31.79 0.69
N GLN A 88 -2.87 -32.05 -0.58
CA GLN A 88 -3.23 -33.38 -1.08
C GLN A 88 -2.07 -34.39 -1.05
N GLN A 89 -0.82 -33.94 -0.86
CA GLN A 89 0.34 -34.82 -0.67
C GLN A 89 0.32 -35.55 0.69
N PHE A 90 -0.56 -35.14 1.61
CA PHE A 90 -0.70 -35.73 2.93
C PHE A 90 -2.01 -36.52 3.03
N ASP A 91 -1.93 -37.85 3.07
CA ASP A 91 -3.12 -38.73 3.03
C ASP A 91 -4.13 -38.47 4.17
N ALA A 92 -3.64 -38.10 5.37
CA ALA A 92 -4.50 -37.78 6.51
C ALA A 92 -5.34 -36.49 6.32
N ILE A 93 -4.87 -35.56 5.48
CA ILE A 93 -5.45 -34.21 5.33
C ILE A 93 -6.20 -34.07 4.00
N LYS A 94 -5.95 -34.99 3.07
CA LYS A 94 -6.52 -35.03 1.71
C LYS A 94 -8.04 -34.79 1.65
N PRO A 95 -8.91 -35.38 2.52
CA PRO A 95 -10.35 -35.13 2.47
C PRO A 95 -10.74 -33.68 2.82
N TYR A 96 -9.91 -33.02 3.63
CA TYR A 96 -10.14 -31.65 4.12
C TYR A 96 -9.34 -30.61 3.33
N SER A 97 -8.50 -31.03 2.37
CA SER A 97 -7.56 -30.19 1.63
C SER A 97 -8.22 -28.95 1.01
N ASN A 98 -9.44 -29.06 0.47
CA ASN A 98 -10.17 -27.92 -0.09
C ASN A 98 -10.57 -26.86 0.96
N LYS A 99 -11.12 -27.30 2.11
CA LYS A 99 -11.52 -26.39 3.19
C LYS A 99 -10.28 -25.77 3.84
N LEU A 100 -9.29 -26.58 4.19
CA LEU A 100 -8.04 -26.13 4.78
C LEU A 100 -7.26 -25.22 3.85
N GLY A 101 -7.19 -25.55 2.55
CA GLY A 101 -6.54 -24.71 1.56
C GLY A 101 -7.21 -23.35 1.41
N THR A 102 -8.54 -23.29 1.46
CA THR A 102 -9.27 -22.01 1.47
C THR A 102 -8.92 -21.18 2.70
N VAL A 103 -9.00 -21.77 3.90
CA VAL A 103 -8.70 -21.08 5.17
C VAL A 103 -7.24 -20.61 5.22
N LEU A 104 -6.29 -21.47 4.86
CA LEU A 104 -4.86 -21.14 4.85
C LEU A 104 -4.55 -20.01 3.87
N VAL A 105 -5.10 -20.06 2.66
CA VAL A 105 -4.86 -19.04 1.64
C VAL A 105 -5.44 -17.69 2.08
N VAL A 106 -6.65 -17.67 2.65
CA VAL A 106 -7.22 -16.44 3.22
C VAL A 106 -6.32 -15.89 4.33
N ILE A 107 -5.86 -16.72 5.28
CA ILE A 107 -4.98 -16.27 6.38
C ILE A 107 -3.66 -15.71 5.83
N ILE A 108 -2.99 -16.45 4.93
CA ILE A 108 -1.68 -16.05 4.37
C ILE A 108 -1.80 -14.77 3.57
N ILE A 109 -2.78 -14.67 2.66
CA ILE A 109 -2.98 -13.45 1.86
C ILE A 109 -3.33 -12.29 2.78
N THR A 110 -4.26 -12.46 3.71
CA THR A 110 -4.66 -11.39 4.64
C THR A 110 -3.45 -10.91 5.43
N TYR A 111 -2.64 -11.82 5.97
CA TYR A 111 -1.42 -11.48 6.70
C TYR A 111 -0.42 -10.73 5.81
N LEU A 112 -0.10 -11.24 4.62
CA LEU A 112 0.85 -10.59 3.72
C LEU A 112 0.36 -9.21 3.30
N THR A 113 -0.93 -9.07 2.99
CA THR A 113 -1.52 -7.79 2.54
C THR A 113 -1.52 -6.78 3.67
N LEU A 114 -1.92 -7.15 4.89
CA LEU A 114 -1.91 -6.25 6.05
C LEU A 114 -0.47 -5.89 6.48
N VAL A 115 0.42 -6.87 6.58
CA VAL A 115 1.77 -6.65 7.11
C VAL A 115 2.64 -5.92 6.10
N LEU A 116 2.73 -6.43 4.87
CA LEU A 116 3.61 -5.85 3.85
C LEU A 116 2.96 -4.69 3.11
N GLY A 117 1.63 -4.72 2.93
CA GLY A 117 0.90 -3.67 2.23
C GLY A 117 0.51 -2.49 3.11
N GLU A 118 0.38 -2.63 4.42
CA GLU A 118 -0.05 -1.52 5.28
C GLU A 118 0.88 -1.27 6.47
N LEU A 119 1.04 -2.23 7.37
CA LEU A 119 1.66 -2.01 8.68
C LEU A 119 3.15 -1.68 8.60
N LEU A 120 3.91 -2.44 7.81
CA LEU A 120 5.34 -2.23 7.65
C LEU A 120 5.64 -0.91 6.90
N PRO A 121 4.97 -0.60 5.78
CA PRO A 121 5.08 0.70 5.14
C PRO A 121 4.68 1.86 6.05
N LYS A 122 3.61 1.74 6.84
CA LYS A 122 3.22 2.77 7.80
C LYS A 122 4.30 3.00 8.86
N ARG A 123 4.91 1.94 9.39
CA ARG A 123 6.04 2.05 10.31
C ARG A 123 7.22 2.79 9.69
N ILE A 124 7.54 2.50 8.43
CA ILE A 124 8.60 3.21 7.70
C ILE A 124 8.23 4.68 7.55
N GLY A 125 6.99 4.98 7.14
CA GLY A 125 6.44 6.34 7.04
C GLY A 125 6.59 7.15 8.33
N LEU A 126 6.34 6.53 9.47
CA LEU A 126 6.47 7.16 10.80
C LEU A 126 7.93 7.37 11.24
N SER A 127 8.88 6.60 10.73
CA SER A 127 10.28 6.69 11.15
C SER A 127 10.95 8.00 10.69
N ASN A 128 10.63 8.46 9.48
CA ASN A 128 11.19 9.67 8.88
C ASN A 128 10.13 10.38 8.03
N PRO A 129 9.07 10.91 8.65
CA PRO A 129 7.89 11.40 7.95
C PRO A 129 8.20 12.57 7.02
N GLU A 130 9.09 13.49 7.41
CA GLU A 130 9.44 14.62 6.53
C GLU A 130 10.18 14.17 5.27
N THR A 131 11.17 13.27 5.40
CA THR A 131 11.95 12.81 4.24
C THR A 131 11.06 12.04 3.27
N ILE A 132 10.19 11.18 3.80
CA ILE A 132 9.27 10.38 2.99
C ILE A 132 8.22 11.27 2.33
N ALA A 133 7.66 12.24 3.06
CA ALA A 133 6.74 13.22 2.49
C ALA A 133 7.39 14.00 1.32
N LYS A 134 8.67 14.39 1.44
CA LYS A 134 9.41 15.06 0.35
C LYS A 134 9.61 14.18 -0.88
N ILE A 135 10.01 12.92 -0.68
CA ILE A 135 10.20 11.97 -1.78
C ILE A 135 8.88 11.73 -2.51
N ILE A 136 7.78 11.61 -1.77
CA ILE A 136 6.47 11.26 -2.33
C ILE A 136 5.70 12.49 -2.85
N ALA A 137 6.07 13.70 -2.44
CA ALA A 137 5.42 14.94 -2.89
C ALA A 137 5.44 15.13 -4.41
N LYS A 138 6.55 14.78 -5.08
CA LYS A 138 6.71 14.88 -6.54
C LYS A 138 5.81 13.88 -7.30
N PRO A 139 5.86 12.55 -7.05
CA PRO A 139 4.95 11.59 -7.65
C PRO A 139 3.48 11.95 -7.42
N MET A 140 3.15 12.45 -6.23
CA MET A 140 1.78 12.76 -5.85
C MET A 140 1.24 14.02 -6.51
N ARG A 141 2.09 15.02 -6.76
CA ARG A 141 1.71 16.15 -7.60
C ARG A 141 1.34 15.70 -9.01
N PHE A 142 2.07 14.75 -9.59
CA PHE A 142 1.76 14.23 -10.92
C PHE A 142 0.45 13.44 -10.93
N ILE A 143 0.26 12.54 -9.95
CA ILE A 143 -0.97 11.75 -9.83
C ILE A 143 -2.18 12.66 -9.55
N SER A 144 -2.07 13.58 -8.59
CA SER A 144 -3.12 14.54 -8.28
C SER A 144 -3.47 15.48 -9.44
N ALA A 145 -2.51 15.78 -10.33
CA ALA A 145 -2.78 16.55 -11.53
C ALA A 145 -3.53 15.73 -12.60
N ILE A 146 -3.28 14.42 -12.68
CA ILE A 146 -3.95 13.52 -13.63
C ILE A 146 -5.36 13.15 -13.16
N THR A 147 -5.59 13.01 -11.85
CA THR A 147 -6.93 12.74 -11.29
C THR A 147 -7.83 13.98 -11.20
N PHE A 148 -7.41 15.14 -11.71
CA PHE A 148 -8.24 16.36 -11.72
C PHE A 148 -9.43 16.22 -12.71
N PRO A 149 -10.71 16.43 -12.29
CA PRO A 149 -11.16 17.52 -11.41
C PRO A 149 -12.01 17.10 -10.20
N PHE A 150 -11.43 16.43 -9.20
CA PHE A 150 -12.02 16.28 -7.87
C PHE A 150 -10.96 16.50 -6.78
#